data_AF-A0A2V6Z9P7-F1
#
_entry.id   AF-A0A2V6Z9P7-F1
#
_cell.length_a   1.000
_cell.length_b   1.000
_cell.length_c   1.000
_cell.angle_alpha   90.00
_cell.angle_beta   90.00
_cell.angle_gamma   90.00
#
_symmetry.space_group_name_H-M   'P 1'
#
loop_
_entity.id
_entity.type
_entity.pdbx_description
1 polymer ?
#
loop_
_entity_poly.entity_id
_entity_poly.type
_entity_poly.pdbx_seq_one_letter_code
_entity_poly.pdbx_strand_id
1 'polypeptide(L)'
;MDARSLDQLGDKIAELSAHLDAATAHLLDLIREFDVQGGWNTGFRSCAAWLNWRVGLDMGAARERVRVARALGTLPLLAQALARGELSYAKVRALTRVATPETEERLLAIGRAGTADHVERIVRGWRRMDRKAEAAEATRQHMYRALHVYQDEDGMVVLRGRLAPEVGAVLIRALAAARETLYQQARAKPAETGLLVDSAEAPPMEQQQADALALLAETALHHGINPGAPGERYQVVVHVDAAVLADPDQPGQSVLEDGARVSAETSQRLACDASRVLMRHGLDSRVVEVSARTR
;
A
#
# COMPACT_ATOMS: atom_id res chain seq x y z
N MET A 1 22.36 -36.51 -0.43
CA MET A 1 21.16 -36.34 -1.26
C MET A 1 21.67 -35.96 -2.65
N ASP A 2 21.39 -36.75 -3.67
CA ASP A 2 21.94 -36.58 -5.03
C ASP A 2 21.29 -35.36 -5.71
N ALA A 3 22.06 -34.54 -6.41
CA ALA A 3 21.59 -33.29 -7.03
C ALA A 3 20.43 -33.54 -8.02
N ARG A 4 20.50 -34.66 -8.77
CA ARG A 4 19.43 -35.08 -9.69
C ARG A 4 18.10 -35.38 -8.99
N SER A 5 18.14 -35.82 -7.74
CA SER A 5 16.93 -36.09 -6.96
C SER A 5 16.26 -34.80 -6.47
N LEU A 6 17.03 -33.73 -6.24
CA LEU A 6 16.49 -32.42 -5.87
C LEU A 6 15.87 -31.71 -7.08
N ASP A 7 16.48 -31.83 -8.26
CA ASP A 7 15.94 -31.28 -9.51
C ASP A 7 14.59 -31.93 -9.87
N GLN A 8 14.50 -33.26 -9.80
CA GLN A 8 13.24 -33.99 -10.01
C GLN A 8 12.14 -33.60 -9.01
N LEU A 9 12.51 -33.34 -7.75
CA LEU A 9 11.57 -32.85 -6.75
C LEU A 9 11.07 -31.44 -7.11
N GLY A 10 11.97 -30.58 -7.58
CA GLY A 10 11.64 -29.24 -8.08
C GLY A 10 10.65 -29.28 -9.24
N ASP A 11 10.91 -30.11 -10.24
CA ASP A 11 10.01 -30.28 -11.39
C ASP A 11 8.63 -30.77 -10.96
N LYS A 12 8.58 -31.73 -10.02
CA LYS A 12 7.32 -32.25 -9.49
C LYS A 12 6.53 -31.21 -8.70
N ILE A 13 7.21 -30.34 -7.95
CA ILE A 13 6.57 -29.20 -7.27
C ILE A 13 5.99 -28.23 -8.30
N ALA A 14 6.73 -27.92 -9.37
CA ALA A 14 6.28 -27.01 -10.43
C ALA A 14 5.06 -27.58 -11.18
N GLU A 15 5.10 -28.86 -11.55
CA GLU A 15 3.99 -29.56 -12.21
C GLU A 15 2.73 -29.57 -11.34
N LEU A 16 2.87 -29.96 -10.06
CA LEU A 16 1.72 -29.99 -9.15
C LEU A 16 1.15 -28.59 -8.91
N SER A 17 2.01 -27.57 -8.85
CA SER A 17 1.56 -26.17 -8.72
C SER A 17 0.74 -25.74 -9.93
N ALA A 18 1.15 -26.09 -11.15
CA ALA A 18 0.39 -25.80 -12.36
C ALA A 18 -0.98 -26.51 -12.38
N HIS A 19 -1.04 -27.76 -11.89
CA HIS A 19 -2.32 -28.47 -11.73
C HIS A 19 -3.25 -27.81 -10.70
N LEU A 20 -2.70 -27.30 -9.60
CA LEU A 20 -3.48 -26.55 -8.61
C LEU A 20 -4.02 -25.22 -9.18
N ASP A 21 -3.23 -24.54 -10.00
CA ASP A 21 -3.65 -23.33 -10.70
C ASP A 21 -4.77 -23.62 -11.72
N ALA A 22 -4.64 -24.70 -12.50
CA ALA A 22 -5.69 -25.16 -13.42
C ALA A 22 -7.00 -25.52 -12.68
N ALA A 23 -6.91 -26.24 -11.57
CA ALA A 23 -8.06 -26.54 -10.71
C ALA A 23 -8.66 -25.26 -10.10
N THR A 24 -7.82 -24.28 -9.76
CA THR A 24 -8.26 -22.97 -9.29
C THR A 24 -9.02 -22.21 -10.37
N ALA A 25 -8.61 -22.32 -11.64
CA ALA A 25 -9.36 -21.74 -12.76
C ALA A 25 -10.80 -22.28 -12.80
N HIS A 26 -10.95 -23.61 -12.73
CA HIS A 26 -12.26 -24.25 -12.73
C HIS A 26 -13.10 -23.83 -11.52
N LEU A 27 -12.50 -23.75 -10.33
CA LEU A 27 -13.17 -23.23 -9.14
C LEU A 27 -13.67 -21.78 -9.33
N LEU A 28 -12.88 -20.92 -9.96
CA LEU A 28 -13.27 -19.53 -10.22
C LEU A 28 -14.44 -19.42 -11.20
N ASP A 29 -14.50 -20.30 -12.20
CA ASP A 29 -15.66 -20.38 -13.10
C ASP A 29 -16.94 -20.77 -12.34
N LEU A 30 -16.87 -21.79 -11.49
CA LEU A 30 -18.00 -22.20 -10.64
C LEU A 30 -18.42 -21.07 -9.68
N ILE A 31 -17.46 -20.37 -9.07
CA ILE A 31 -17.74 -19.22 -8.21
C ILE A 31 -18.45 -18.11 -8.99
N ARG A 32 -17.98 -17.80 -10.21
CA ARG A 32 -18.60 -16.78 -11.05
C ARG A 32 -20.04 -17.17 -11.41
N GLU A 33 -20.26 -18.41 -11.86
CA GLU A 33 -21.58 -18.89 -12.21
C GLU A 33 -22.54 -18.85 -11.01
N PHE A 34 -22.10 -19.35 -9.86
CA PHE A 34 -22.87 -19.32 -8.61
C PHE A 34 -23.20 -17.89 -8.15
N ASP A 35 -22.25 -16.96 -8.29
CA ASP A 35 -22.43 -15.55 -7.95
C ASP A 35 -23.41 -14.85 -8.91
N VAL A 36 -23.32 -15.10 -10.22
CA VAL A 36 -24.22 -14.55 -11.25
C VAL A 36 -25.65 -15.07 -11.07
N GLN A 37 -25.82 -16.35 -10.75
CA GLN A 37 -27.12 -16.95 -10.48
C GLN A 37 -27.68 -16.58 -9.09
N GLY A 38 -26.91 -15.88 -8.26
CA GLY A 38 -27.33 -15.49 -6.92
C GLY A 38 -27.51 -16.65 -5.95
N GLY A 39 -26.86 -17.80 -6.18
CA GLY A 39 -27.06 -19.01 -5.37
C GLY A 39 -26.67 -18.87 -3.89
N TRP A 40 -25.88 -17.85 -3.56
CA TRP A 40 -25.54 -17.47 -2.19
C TRP A 40 -26.70 -16.79 -1.44
N ASN A 41 -27.73 -16.31 -2.13
CA ASN A 41 -28.86 -15.58 -1.55
C ASN A 41 -29.88 -16.51 -0.85
N THR A 42 -29.37 -17.45 -0.08
CA THR A 42 -30.10 -18.42 0.74
C THR A 42 -29.95 -18.10 2.23
N GLY A 43 -29.72 -16.81 2.56
CA GLY A 43 -29.47 -16.33 3.92
C GLY A 43 -28.12 -15.63 4.11
N PHE A 44 -27.27 -15.56 3.06
CA PHE A 44 -26.00 -14.83 3.11
C PHE A 44 -26.11 -13.49 2.39
N ARG A 45 -25.38 -12.48 2.89
CA ARG A 45 -25.35 -11.12 2.32
C ARG A 45 -24.52 -10.96 1.04
N SER A 46 -23.72 -11.96 0.68
CA SER A 46 -22.87 -11.96 -0.53
C SER A 46 -22.28 -13.34 -0.81
N CYS A 47 -21.84 -13.58 -2.04
CA CYS A 47 -21.09 -14.78 -2.41
C CYS A 47 -19.83 -14.98 -1.56
N ALA A 48 -19.11 -13.89 -1.23
CA ALA A 48 -17.93 -13.97 -0.38
C ALA A 48 -18.27 -14.42 1.06
N ALA A 49 -19.42 -13.99 1.60
CA ALA A 49 -19.89 -14.44 2.91
C ALA A 49 -20.27 -15.93 2.89
N TRP A 50 -20.90 -16.39 1.81
CA TRP A 50 -21.18 -17.80 1.61
C TRP A 50 -19.90 -18.64 1.51
N LEU A 51 -18.89 -18.18 0.75
CA LEU A 51 -17.59 -18.86 0.63
C LEU A 51 -16.86 -18.91 1.97
N ASN A 52 -16.89 -17.83 2.76
CA ASN A 52 -16.30 -17.81 4.08
C ASN A 52 -16.90 -18.87 5.00
N TRP A 53 -18.24 -18.99 5.00
CA TRP A 53 -18.94 -19.97 5.82
C TRP A 53 -18.81 -21.41 5.28
N ARG A 54 -19.06 -21.62 3.99
CA ARG A 54 -19.16 -22.97 3.38
C ARG A 54 -17.81 -23.60 3.05
N VAL A 55 -16.85 -22.78 2.61
CA VAL A 55 -15.54 -23.21 2.09
C VAL A 55 -14.42 -22.92 3.10
N GLY A 56 -14.67 -22.12 4.14
CA GLY A 56 -13.71 -21.84 5.20
C GLY A 56 -12.62 -20.84 4.81
N LEU A 57 -12.81 -20.07 3.73
CA LEU A 57 -11.90 -18.99 3.35
C LEU A 57 -12.05 -17.81 4.31
N ASP A 58 -10.96 -17.14 4.69
CA ASP A 58 -11.09 -15.85 5.36
C ASP A 58 -11.82 -14.84 4.45
N MET A 59 -12.44 -13.83 5.06
CA MET A 59 -13.27 -12.88 4.33
C MET A 59 -12.49 -12.09 3.25
N GLY A 60 -11.18 -11.87 3.44
CA GLY A 60 -10.31 -11.23 2.47
C GLY A 60 -10.08 -12.12 1.25
N ALA A 61 -9.66 -13.37 1.47
CA ALA A 61 -9.47 -14.35 0.41
C ALA A 61 -10.76 -14.64 -0.36
N ALA A 62 -11.89 -14.75 0.34
CA ALA A 62 -13.21 -14.97 -0.27
C ALA A 62 -13.60 -13.82 -1.22
N ARG A 63 -13.45 -12.56 -0.77
CA ARG A 63 -13.72 -11.39 -1.63
C ARG A 63 -12.78 -11.33 -2.82
N GLU A 64 -11.51 -11.66 -2.62
CA GLU A 64 -10.54 -11.66 -3.72
C GLU A 64 -10.88 -12.73 -4.76
N ARG A 65 -11.26 -13.95 -4.34
CA ARG A 65 -11.71 -15.01 -5.25
C ARG A 65 -12.93 -14.57 -6.06
N VAL A 66 -13.94 -13.98 -5.42
CA VAL A 66 -15.12 -13.45 -6.13
C VAL A 66 -14.74 -12.33 -7.11
N ARG A 67 -13.85 -11.42 -6.72
CA ARG A 67 -13.37 -10.35 -7.62
C ARG A 67 -12.68 -10.92 -8.86
N VAL A 68 -11.75 -11.86 -8.67
CA VAL A 68 -11.01 -12.47 -9.78
C VAL A 68 -11.96 -13.27 -10.67
N ALA A 69 -12.86 -14.06 -10.08
CA ALA A 69 -13.87 -14.82 -10.80
C ALA A 69 -14.72 -13.93 -11.71
N ARG A 70 -15.22 -12.79 -11.19
CA ARG A 70 -15.96 -11.80 -11.99
C ARG A 70 -15.13 -11.21 -13.13
N ALA A 71 -13.90 -10.79 -12.84
CA ALA A 71 -13.02 -10.16 -13.83
C ALA A 71 -12.67 -11.12 -14.99
N LEU A 72 -12.44 -12.40 -14.68
CA LEU A 72 -12.15 -13.41 -15.71
C LEU A 72 -13.33 -13.65 -16.67
N GLY A 73 -14.56 -13.29 -16.28
CA GLY A 73 -15.72 -13.37 -17.17
C GLY A 73 -15.62 -12.45 -18.40
N THR A 74 -14.80 -11.40 -18.36
CA THR A 74 -14.53 -10.50 -19.48
C THR A 74 -13.10 -10.57 -20.00
N LEU A 75 -12.30 -11.50 -19.48
CA LEU A 75 -10.86 -11.64 -19.75
C LEU A 75 -10.55 -13.12 -20.11
N PRO A 76 -10.99 -13.57 -21.31
CA PRO A 76 -10.89 -14.97 -21.71
C PRO A 76 -9.44 -15.45 -21.90
N LEU A 77 -8.51 -14.60 -22.32
CA LEU A 77 -7.12 -15.01 -22.55
C LEU A 77 -6.41 -15.29 -21.21
N LEU A 78 -6.64 -14.46 -20.20
CA LEU A 78 -6.13 -14.68 -18.84
C LEU A 78 -6.80 -15.88 -18.18
N ALA A 79 -8.11 -16.07 -18.38
CA ALA A 79 -8.84 -17.23 -17.87
C ALA A 79 -8.25 -18.54 -18.42
N GLN A 80 -8.03 -18.60 -19.74
CA GLN A 80 -7.45 -19.75 -20.40
C GLN A 80 -5.99 -20.00 -19.98
N ALA A 81 -5.19 -18.94 -19.80
CA ALA A 81 -3.81 -19.09 -19.34
C ALA A 81 -3.74 -19.66 -17.91
N LEU A 82 -4.68 -19.30 -17.03
CA LEU A 82 -4.81 -19.92 -15.71
C LEU A 82 -5.24 -21.39 -15.82
N ALA A 83 -6.24 -21.67 -16.66
CA ALA A 83 -6.77 -23.02 -16.85
C ALA A 83 -5.74 -24.01 -17.40
N ARG A 84 -4.76 -23.52 -18.18
CA ARG A 84 -3.63 -24.31 -18.67
C ARG A 84 -2.42 -24.35 -17.72
N GLY A 85 -2.49 -23.68 -16.57
CA GLY A 85 -1.36 -23.55 -15.64
C GLY A 85 -0.18 -22.71 -16.17
N GLU A 86 -0.38 -21.97 -17.27
CA GLU A 86 0.66 -21.09 -17.85
C GLU A 86 0.88 -19.82 -17.01
N LEU A 87 -0.18 -19.37 -16.33
CA LEU A 87 -0.13 -18.31 -15.34
C LEU A 87 -0.64 -18.83 -14.01
N SER A 88 0.07 -18.49 -12.93
CA SER A 88 -0.41 -18.81 -11.59
C SER A 88 -1.55 -17.90 -11.15
N TYR A 89 -2.36 -18.37 -10.20
CA TYR A 89 -3.44 -17.58 -9.60
C TYR A 89 -2.92 -16.24 -9.06
N ALA A 90 -1.71 -16.21 -8.49
CA ALA A 90 -1.10 -14.97 -7.99
C ALA A 90 -0.91 -13.92 -9.10
N LYS A 91 -0.40 -14.33 -10.27
CA LYS A 91 -0.24 -13.44 -11.43
C LYS A 91 -1.58 -12.96 -11.95
N VAL A 92 -2.54 -13.86 -12.14
CA VAL A 92 -3.88 -13.52 -12.65
C VAL A 92 -4.62 -12.59 -11.70
N ARG A 93 -4.55 -12.87 -10.39
CA ARG A 93 -5.11 -12.01 -9.34
C ARG A 93 -4.53 -10.60 -9.38
N ALA A 94 -3.24 -10.43 -9.69
CA ALA A 94 -2.62 -9.12 -9.87
C ALA A 94 -3.09 -8.46 -11.18
N LEU A 95 -3.00 -9.14 -12.32
CA LEU A 95 -3.33 -8.60 -13.65
C LEU A 95 -4.80 -8.17 -13.75
N THR A 96 -5.73 -8.95 -13.19
CA THR A 96 -7.17 -8.64 -13.16
C THR A 96 -7.54 -7.38 -12.36
N ARG A 97 -6.58 -6.71 -11.72
CA ARG A 97 -6.81 -5.39 -11.08
C ARG A 97 -6.80 -4.23 -12.07
N VAL A 98 -6.25 -4.45 -13.25
CA VAL A 98 -5.97 -3.43 -14.28
C VAL A 98 -6.30 -3.89 -15.69
N ALA A 99 -6.42 -5.20 -15.91
CA ALA A 99 -6.74 -5.75 -17.22
C ALA A 99 -8.15 -5.36 -17.67
N THR A 100 -8.23 -4.90 -18.91
CA THR A 100 -9.45 -4.70 -19.68
C THR A 100 -9.39 -5.56 -20.94
N PRO A 101 -10.51 -5.85 -21.62
CA PRO A 101 -10.50 -6.60 -22.87
C PRO A 101 -9.51 -6.05 -23.91
N GLU A 102 -9.32 -4.72 -23.97
CA GLU A 102 -8.43 -4.06 -24.92
C GLU A 102 -6.94 -4.21 -24.56
N THR A 103 -6.64 -4.41 -23.27
CA THR A 103 -5.28 -4.46 -22.74
C THR A 103 -4.83 -5.88 -22.38
N GLU A 104 -5.76 -6.83 -22.40
CA GLU A 104 -5.59 -8.20 -21.93
C GLU A 104 -4.39 -8.89 -22.59
N GLU A 105 -4.27 -8.82 -23.91
CA GLU A 105 -3.20 -9.49 -24.66
C GLU A 105 -1.81 -9.01 -24.24
N ARG A 106 -1.64 -7.69 -24.07
CA ARG A 106 -0.37 -7.08 -23.63
C ARG A 106 -0.02 -7.51 -22.21
N LEU A 107 -1.02 -7.57 -21.34
CA LEU A 107 -0.86 -7.97 -19.94
C LEU A 107 -0.59 -9.46 -19.78
N LEU A 108 -1.18 -10.30 -20.63
CA LEU A 108 -0.88 -11.72 -20.69
C LEU A 108 0.59 -11.95 -21.07
N ALA A 109 1.10 -11.20 -22.06
CA ALA A 109 2.51 -11.28 -22.44
C ALA A 109 3.43 -10.93 -21.25
N ILE A 110 3.11 -9.87 -20.50
CA ILE A 110 3.82 -9.49 -19.27
C ILE A 110 3.75 -10.62 -18.22
N GLY A 111 2.57 -11.21 -18.03
CA GLY A 111 2.36 -12.31 -17.10
C GLY A 111 3.24 -13.53 -17.42
N ARG A 112 3.40 -13.86 -18.70
CA ARG A 112 4.21 -15.00 -19.15
C ARG A 112 5.70 -14.74 -18.99
N ALA A 113 6.16 -13.52 -19.23
CA ALA A 113 7.57 -13.17 -19.17
C ALA A 113 8.11 -12.88 -17.75
N GLY A 114 7.24 -12.49 -16.80
CA GLY A 114 7.64 -12.04 -15.46
C GLY A 114 7.36 -13.05 -14.34
N THR A 115 8.06 -12.93 -13.21
CA THR A 115 7.66 -13.55 -11.94
C THR A 115 6.39 -12.88 -11.39
N ALA A 116 5.72 -13.51 -10.41
CA ALA A 116 4.55 -12.89 -9.77
C ALA A 116 4.89 -11.54 -9.12
N ASP A 117 6.07 -11.42 -8.50
CA ASP A 117 6.55 -10.15 -7.93
C ASP A 117 6.77 -9.07 -9.01
N HIS A 118 7.37 -9.44 -10.14
CA HIS A 118 7.53 -8.53 -11.27
C HIS A 118 6.18 -8.03 -11.80
N VAL A 119 5.22 -8.95 -11.98
CA VAL A 119 3.86 -8.63 -12.41
C VAL A 119 3.19 -7.69 -11.39
N GLU A 120 3.28 -7.98 -10.09
CA GLU A 120 2.74 -7.10 -9.06
C GLU A 120 3.35 -5.70 -9.09
N ARG A 121 4.67 -5.59 -9.29
CA ARG A 121 5.36 -4.30 -9.41
C ARG A 121 4.87 -3.51 -10.63
N ILE A 122 4.73 -4.16 -11.79
CA ILE A 122 4.19 -3.52 -13.01
C ILE A 122 2.76 -3.07 -12.78
N VAL A 123 1.89 -3.94 -12.25
CA VAL A 123 0.49 -3.63 -11.95
C VAL A 123 0.38 -2.45 -10.99
N ARG A 124 1.21 -2.40 -9.94
CA ARG A 124 1.26 -1.26 -9.01
C ARG A 124 1.68 0.03 -9.73
N GLY A 125 2.68 -0.04 -10.60
CA GLY A 125 3.09 1.09 -11.44
C GLY A 125 1.98 1.54 -12.40
N TRP A 126 1.20 0.62 -12.94
CA TRP A 126 0.16 0.93 -13.91
C TRP A 126 -1.10 1.51 -13.24
N ARG A 127 -1.50 1.01 -12.06
CA ARG A 127 -2.57 1.62 -11.24
C ARG A 127 -2.21 3.03 -10.77
N ARG A 128 -0.91 3.31 -10.61
CA ARG A 128 -0.41 4.65 -10.32
C ARG A 128 -0.55 5.58 -11.52
N MET A 129 -0.51 5.07 -12.75
CA MET A 129 -0.64 5.91 -13.97
C MET A 129 -2.08 6.03 -14.48
N ASP A 130 -2.98 5.12 -14.08
CA ASP A 130 -4.42 5.20 -14.38
C ASP A 130 -5.14 6.12 -13.40
N ARG A 131 -5.48 7.33 -13.86
CA ARG A 131 -6.02 8.40 -13.02
C ARG A 131 -7.42 8.13 -12.47
N LYS A 132 -8.24 7.32 -13.15
CA LYS A 132 -9.55 6.92 -12.61
C LYS A 132 -9.42 5.94 -11.46
N ALA A 133 -8.49 4.99 -11.58
CA ALA A 133 -8.14 4.08 -10.51
C ALA A 133 -7.48 4.81 -9.34
N GLU A 134 -6.63 5.80 -9.62
CA GLU A 134 -5.97 6.62 -8.61
C GLU A 134 -6.95 7.52 -7.85
N ALA A 135 -7.85 8.22 -8.53
CA ALA A 135 -8.88 9.03 -7.89
C ALA A 135 -9.78 8.17 -6.98
N ALA A 136 -10.25 7.02 -7.48
CA ALA A 136 -11.04 6.10 -6.67
C ALA A 136 -10.26 5.53 -5.48
N GLU A 137 -8.97 5.20 -5.64
CA GLU A 137 -8.11 4.73 -4.55
C GLU A 137 -7.86 5.86 -3.53
N ALA A 138 -7.70 7.11 -3.97
CA ALA A 138 -7.56 8.28 -3.10
C ALA A 138 -8.84 8.55 -2.31
N THR A 139 -10.01 8.48 -2.95
CA THR A 139 -11.30 8.56 -2.23
C THR A 139 -11.44 7.41 -1.24
N ARG A 140 -11.01 6.21 -1.60
CA ARG A 140 -11.03 5.03 -0.72
C ARG A 140 -10.10 5.21 0.47
N GLN A 141 -8.85 5.63 0.26
CA GLN A 141 -7.91 5.94 1.34
C GLN A 141 -8.47 7.02 2.27
N HIS A 142 -9.11 8.04 1.69
CA HIS A 142 -9.78 9.08 2.46
C HIS A 142 -10.93 8.50 3.31
N MET A 143 -11.82 7.69 2.74
CA MET A 143 -12.95 7.08 3.46
C MET A 143 -12.53 6.06 4.53
N TYR A 144 -11.47 5.30 4.29
CA TYR A 144 -11.04 4.21 5.18
C TYR A 144 -9.87 4.58 6.09
N ARG A 145 -9.49 5.86 6.16
CA ARG A 145 -8.53 6.31 7.17
C ARG A 145 -9.17 6.17 8.55
N ALA A 146 -8.46 5.51 9.46
CA ALA A 146 -8.94 5.28 10.82
C ALA A 146 -7.73 5.06 11.73
N LEU A 147 -7.81 5.56 12.96
CA LEU A 147 -6.88 5.23 14.03
C LEU A 147 -7.72 4.70 15.20
N HIS A 148 -7.48 3.46 15.58
CA HIS A 148 -8.08 2.82 16.74
C HIS A 148 -7.06 2.83 17.87
N VAL A 149 -7.49 3.32 19.03
CA VAL A 149 -6.70 3.33 20.26
C VAL A 149 -7.55 2.65 21.33
N TYR A 150 -7.05 1.56 21.88
CA TYR A 150 -7.72 0.81 22.94
C TYR A 150 -6.70 0.25 23.92
N GLN A 151 -7.15 -0.09 25.13
CA GLN A 151 -6.33 -0.78 26.13
C GLN A 151 -6.57 -2.28 26.01
N ASP A 152 -5.48 -3.05 26.07
CA ASP A 152 -5.52 -4.51 26.11
C ASP A 152 -5.74 -5.03 27.55
N GLU A 153 -5.94 -6.34 27.70
CA GLU A 153 -6.17 -6.98 29.01
C GLU A 153 -5.01 -6.76 30.01
N ASP A 154 -3.79 -6.62 29.50
CA ASP A 154 -2.59 -6.33 30.31
C ASP A 154 -2.40 -4.83 30.63
N GLY A 155 -3.38 -3.98 30.28
CA GLY A 155 -3.34 -2.54 30.52
C GLY A 155 -2.48 -1.74 29.53
N MET A 156 -1.82 -2.42 28.60
CA MET A 156 -1.03 -1.79 27.53
C MET A 156 -1.95 -1.12 26.49
N VAL A 157 -1.57 0.06 26.02
CA VAL A 157 -2.33 0.77 24.97
C VAL A 157 -1.90 0.28 23.59
N VAL A 158 -2.86 -0.24 22.82
CA VAL A 158 -2.66 -0.67 21.45
C VAL A 158 -3.18 0.40 20.49
N LEU A 159 -2.31 0.83 19.58
CA LEU A 159 -2.65 1.76 18.50
C LEU A 159 -2.61 1.02 17.16
N ARG A 160 -3.72 1.03 16.43
CA ARG A 160 -3.81 0.44 15.09
C ARG A 160 -4.57 1.35 14.15
N GLY A 161 -3.95 1.73 13.04
CA GLY A 161 -4.61 2.61 12.08
C GLY A 161 -4.06 2.54 10.67
N ARG A 162 -4.84 3.09 9.75
CA ARG A 162 -4.43 3.39 8.38
C ARG A 162 -4.55 4.89 8.18
N LEU A 163 -3.43 5.52 7.88
CA LEU A 163 -3.35 6.95 7.62
C LEU A 163 -3.31 7.22 6.12
N ALA A 164 -3.78 8.38 5.71
CA ALA A 164 -3.52 8.88 4.37
C ALA A 164 -1.99 9.06 4.19
N PRO A 165 -1.44 8.83 2.99
CA PRO A 165 0.00 8.86 2.74
C PRO A 165 0.70 10.11 3.30
N GLU A 166 0.13 11.29 3.07
CA GLU A 166 0.64 12.58 3.53
C GLU A 166 0.68 12.70 5.07
N VAL A 167 -0.34 12.17 5.76
CA VAL A 167 -0.38 12.17 7.24
C VAL A 167 0.59 11.14 7.81
N GLY A 168 0.69 9.97 7.16
CA GLY A 168 1.66 8.93 7.52
C GLY A 168 3.10 9.40 7.38
N ALA A 169 3.43 10.13 6.33
CA ALA A 169 4.77 10.70 6.12
C ALA A 169 5.16 11.67 7.25
N VAL A 170 4.22 12.53 7.68
CA VAL A 170 4.43 13.42 8.83
C VAL A 170 4.68 12.62 10.12
N LEU A 171 3.87 11.59 10.40
CA LEU A 171 4.05 10.75 11.58
C LEU A 171 5.41 10.04 11.58
N ILE A 172 5.81 9.44 10.46
CA ILE A 172 7.09 8.74 10.31
C ILE A 172 8.25 9.71 10.56
N ARG A 173 8.20 10.92 9.98
CA ARG A 173 9.22 11.95 10.17
C ARG A 173 9.28 12.43 11.61
N ALA A 174 8.13 12.63 12.26
CA ALA A 174 8.05 13.04 13.66
C ALA A 174 8.67 11.98 14.58
N LEU A 175 8.36 10.70 14.38
CA LEU A 175 8.94 9.60 15.14
C LEU A 175 10.45 9.49 14.94
N ALA A 176 10.92 9.64 13.70
CA ALA A 176 12.36 9.63 13.40
C ALA A 176 13.10 10.78 14.11
N ALA A 177 12.54 11.99 14.09
CA ALA A 177 13.12 13.17 14.75
C ALA A 177 13.11 13.04 16.29
N ALA A 178 12.02 12.53 16.86
CA ALA A 178 11.91 12.28 18.30
C ALA A 178 12.93 11.23 18.75
N ARG A 179 13.10 10.13 18.00
CA ARG A 179 14.12 9.13 18.29
C ARG A 179 15.54 9.70 18.25
N GLU A 180 15.87 10.47 17.21
CA GLU A 180 17.18 11.12 17.10
C GLU A 180 17.44 12.04 18.31
N THR A 181 16.42 12.76 18.76
CA THR A 181 16.49 13.61 19.96
C THR A 181 16.79 12.78 21.21
N LEU A 182 16.08 11.67 21.42
CA LEU A 182 16.33 10.75 22.56
C LEU A 182 17.73 10.14 22.50
N TYR A 183 18.21 9.77 21.31
CA TYR A 183 19.56 9.25 21.11
C TYR A 183 20.63 10.28 21.48
N GLN A 184 20.46 11.53 21.04
CA GLN A 184 21.37 12.62 21.38
C GLN A 184 21.38 12.93 22.89
N GLN A 185 20.22 12.92 23.54
CA GLN A 185 20.10 13.10 24.99
C GLN A 185 20.79 11.97 25.78
N ALA A 186 20.64 10.72 25.35
CA ALA A 186 21.33 9.58 25.96
C ALA A 186 22.85 9.70 25.83
N ARG A 187 23.35 10.21 24.70
CA ARG A 187 24.78 10.47 24.46
C ARG A 187 25.34 11.66 25.25
N ALA A 188 24.52 12.66 25.56
CA ALA A 188 24.95 13.88 26.23
C ALA A 188 25.02 13.78 27.77
N LYS A 189 24.49 12.70 28.38
CA LYS A 189 24.63 12.45 29.81
C LYS A 189 26.08 12.02 30.14
N PRO A 190 26.83 12.77 30.98
CA PRO A 190 28.14 12.32 31.45
C PRO A 190 27.97 11.04 32.28
N ALA A 191 28.91 10.10 32.13
CA ALA A 191 28.96 8.87 32.92
C ALA A 191 29.33 9.18 34.39
N GLU A 192 28.41 9.76 35.14
CA GLU A 192 28.45 9.68 36.61
C GLU A 192 27.80 8.37 37.03
N THR A 193 28.61 7.31 37.07
CA THR A 193 28.79 6.35 38.18
C THR A 193 29.58 5.17 37.61
N GLY A 194 30.82 5.01 38.04
CA GLY A 194 31.74 3.97 37.58
C GLY A 194 31.36 2.57 38.06
N LEU A 195 30.40 1.94 37.38
CA LEU A 195 30.22 0.50 37.37
C LEU A 195 30.07 0.06 35.91
N LEU A 196 31.07 -0.69 35.46
CA LEU A 196 31.09 -1.36 34.17
C LEU A 196 29.95 -2.39 34.15
N VAL A 197 28.79 -1.98 33.62
CA VAL A 197 27.77 -2.93 33.17
C VAL A 197 27.98 -3.10 31.67
N ASP A 198 28.26 -4.33 31.30
CA ASP A 198 28.36 -4.85 29.95
C ASP A 198 27.36 -4.19 29.00
N SER A 199 27.87 -3.80 27.82
CA SER A 199 27.16 -3.57 26.56
C SER A 199 25.63 -3.59 26.69
N ALA A 200 25.03 -2.49 27.15
CA ALA A 200 23.60 -2.30 27.04
C ALA A 200 23.29 -2.23 25.54
N GLU A 201 22.88 -3.37 24.97
CA GLU A 201 22.34 -3.44 23.62
C GLU A 201 21.33 -2.30 23.47
N ALA A 202 21.51 -1.48 22.42
CA ALA A 202 20.56 -0.41 22.15
C ALA A 202 19.15 -1.00 22.12
N PRO A 203 18.16 -0.38 22.79
CA PRO A 203 16.82 -0.94 22.84
C PRO A 203 16.32 -1.22 21.41
N PRO A 204 15.59 -2.31 21.18
CA PRO A 204 15.11 -2.67 19.86
C PRO A 204 14.29 -1.54 19.24
N MET A 205 14.26 -1.50 17.90
CA MET A 205 13.65 -0.42 17.11
C MET A 205 12.19 -0.14 17.53
N GLU A 206 11.44 -1.18 17.91
CA GLU A 206 10.06 -1.11 18.37
C GLU A 206 9.93 -0.34 19.70
N GLN A 207 10.87 -0.55 20.64
CA GLN A 207 10.91 0.19 21.90
C GLN A 207 11.30 1.65 21.66
N GLN A 208 12.30 1.90 20.80
CA GLN A 208 12.69 3.25 20.43
C GLN A 208 11.55 4.04 19.76
N GLN A 209 10.71 3.36 18.95
CA GLN A 209 9.51 3.95 18.34
C GLN A 209 8.45 4.27 19.39
N ALA A 210 8.26 3.42 20.41
CA ALA A 210 7.34 3.67 21.50
C ALA A 210 7.78 4.89 22.35
N ASP A 211 9.07 4.98 22.67
CA ASP A 211 9.64 6.11 23.41
C ASP A 211 9.55 7.41 22.60
N ALA A 212 9.82 7.34 21.30
CA ALA A 212 9.65 8.46 20.39
C ALA A 212 8.19 8.94 20.35
N LEU A 213 7.23 8.02 20.32
CA LEU A 213 5.81 8.37 20.38
C LEU A 213 5.42 9.03 21.71
N ALA A 214 5.98 8.55 22.83
CA ALA A 214 5.79 9.17 24.14
C ALA A 214 6.33 10.61 24.17
N LEU A 215 7.55 10.84 23.69
CA LEU A 215 8.13 12.18 23.58
C LEU A 215 7.27 13.11 22.72
N LEU A 216 6.71 12.62 21.60
CA LEU A 216 5.80 13.40 20.76
C LEU A 216 4.52 13.78 21.52
N ALA A 217 3.92 12.83 22.25
CA ALA A 217 2.71 13.07 23.02
C ALA A 217 2.96 14.06 24.17
N GLU A 218 4.05 13.90 24.92
CA GLU A 218 4.45 14.80 26.00
C GLU A 218 4.73 16.21 25.48
N THR A 219 5.48 16.33 24.37
CA THR A 219 5.75 17.60 23.71
C THR A 219 4.45 18.29 23.28
N ALA A 220 3.52 17.54 22.69
CA ALA A 220 2.22 18.06 22.26
C ALA A 220 1.33 18.50 23.43
N LEU A 221 1.35 17.76 24.55
CA LEU A 221 0.63 18.12 25.77
C LEU A 221 1.25 19.35 26.45
N HIS A 222 2.58 19.45 26.45
CA HIS A 222 3.32 20.54 27.08
C HIS A 222 3.19 21.87 26.33
N HIS A 223 3.31 21.83 25.00
CA HIS A 223 3.16 23.01 24.14
C HIS A 223 1.70 23.33 23.78
N GLY A 224 0.76 22.49 24.20
CA GLY A 224 -0.66 22.59 23.90
C GLY A 224 -1.00 22.11 22.48
N ILE A 225 -2.07 21.32 22.37
CA ILE A 225 -2.67 20.95 21.08
C ILE A 225 -3.53 22.13 20.60
N ASN A 226 -2.88 23.22 20.23
CA ASN A 226 -3.54 24.26 19.44
C ASN A 226 -3.83 23.62 18.06
N PRO A 227 -4.95 23.84 17.36
CA PRO A 227 -5.10 23.41 15.96
C PRO A 227 -4.35 24.33 14.99
N GLY A 228 -4.01 25.57 15.39
CA GLY A 228 -3.31 26.55 14.56
C GLY A 228 -4.06 26.90 13.26
N ALA A 229 -3.56 27.88 12.50
CA ALA A 229 -4.01 28.06 11.12
C ALA A 229 -3.41 26.91 10.26
N PRO A 230 -4.16 26.35 9.28
CA PRO A 230 -3.78 25.14 8.54
C PRO A 230 -2.38 25.12 7.87
N GLY A 231 -1.70 26.26 7.74
CA GLY A 231 -0.48 26.41 6.94
C GLY A 231 0.86 26.48 7.70
N GLU A 232 0.90 26.41 9.03
CA GLU A 232 2.14 26.76 9.77
C GLU A 232 2.99 25.61 10.30
N ARG A 233 2.54 24.35 10.20
CA ARG A 233 3.09 23.33 11.09
C ARG A 233 4.25 22.53 10.52
N TYR A 234 4.19 22.14 9.25
CA TYR A 234 5.22 21.30 8.63
C TYR A 234 5.17 21.51 7.11
N GLN A 235 6.33 21.61 6.45
CA GLN A 235 6.39 21.64 4.98
C GLN A 235 6.47 20.20 4.45
N VAL A 236 5.43 19.78 3.72
CA VAL A 236 5.46 18.56 2.93
C VAL A 236 5.81 18.97 1.50
N VAL A 237 6.95 18.49 0.99
CA VAL A 237 7.34 18.73 -0.39
C VAL A 237 6.63 17.71 -1.27
N VAL A 238 5.74 18.20 -2.12
CA VAL A 238 5.04 17.41 -3.13
C VAL A 238 5.59 17.83 -4.49
N HIS A 239 6.22 16.89 -5.18
CA HIS A 239 6.66 17.06 -6.56
C HIS A 239 5.50 16.69 -7.48
N VAL A 240 4.92 17.68 -8.13
CA VAL A 240 3.80 17.51 -9.07
C VAL A 240 4.09 18.24 -10.37
N ASP A 241 3.85 17.57 -11.51
CA ASP A 241 3.96 18.19 -12.82
C ASP A 241 2.94 19.31 -12.96
N ALA A 242 3.36 20.47 -13.49
CA ALA A 242 2.50 21.66 -13.57
C ALA A 242 1.20 21.40 -14.35
N ALA A 243 1.26 20.60 -15.41
CA ALA A 243 0.09 20.19 -16.18
C ALA A 243 -0.87 19.34 -15.35
N VAL A 244 -0.37 18.45 -14.48
CA VAL A 244 -1.14 17.58 -13.59
C VAL A 244 -1.80 18.36 -12.45
N LEU A 245 -1.12 19.40 -11.94
CA LEU A 245 -1.68 20.22 -10.86
C LEU A 245 -2.82 21.13 -11.35
N ALA A 246 -2.74 21.62 -12.60
CA ALA A 246 -3.79 22.43 -13.21
C ALA A 246 -4.95 21.55 -13.70
N ASP A 247 -4.57 20.48 -14.40
CA ASP A 247 -5.34 19.39 -15.00
C ASP A 247 -5.25 18.03 -14.27
N PRO A 248 -6.08 17.61 -13.30
CA PRO A 248 -5.96 16.28 -12.70
C PRO A 248 -6.04 15.14 -13.73
N ASP A 249 -6.63 15.40 -14.91
CA ASP A 249 -6.69 14.52 -16.07
C ASP A 249 -5.54 14.71 -17.08
N GLN A 250 -4.43 15.36 -16.71
CA GLN A 250 -3.20 15.43 -17.51
C GLN A 250 -2.17 14.37 -17.09
N PRO A 251 -1.37 13.81 -18.01
CA PRO A 251 -0.40 12.77 -17.67
C PRO A 251 0.81 13.40 -16.98
N GLY A 252 1.29 12.78 -15.92
CA GLY A 252 2.50 13.23 -15.22
C GLY A 252 2.64 12.67 -13.81
N GLN A 253 3.63 13.19 -13.08
CA GLN A 253 4.04 12.77 -11.76
C GLN A 253 3.37 13.60 -10.67
N SER A 254 3.08 12.95 -9.55
CA SER A 254 2.65 13.57 -8.29
C SER A 254 3.13 12.68 -7.15
N VAL A 255 4.23 13.07 -6.49
CA VAL A 255 4.89 12.26 -5.44
C VAL A 255 5.32 13.15 -4.27
N LEU A 256 5.44 12.57 -3.08
CA LEU A 256 6.15 13.16 -1.96
C LEU A 256 7.67 13.10 -2.20
N GLU A 257 8.43 13.84 -1.40
CA GLU A 257 9.90 13.85 -1.40
C GLU A 257 10.53 12.45 -1.30
N ASP A 258 9.91 11.53 -0.54
CA ASP A 258 10.35 10.14 -0.38
C ASP A 258 9.96 9.21 -1.55
N GLY A 259 9.37 9.78 -2.61
CA GLY A 259 8.91 9.07 -3.79
C GLY A 259 7.54 8.40 -3.63
N ALA A 260 6.86 8.52 -2.49
CA ALA A 260 5.51 8.02 -2.32
C ALA A 260 4.53 8.78 -3.23
N ARG A 261 3.79 8.06 -4.07
CA ARG A 261 2.83 8.71 -4.98
C ARG A 261 1.64 9.29 -4.22
N VAL A 262 1.24 10.50 -4.58
CA VAL A 262 0.04 11.21 -4.09
C VAL A 262 -0.84 11.49 -5.29
N SER A 263 -2.14 11.21 -5.21
CA SER A 263 -3.07 11.50 -6.30
C SER A 263 -3.08 12.99 -6.67
N ALA A 264 -3.26 13.31 -7.94
CA ALA A 264 -3.40 14.69 -8.42
C ALA A 264 -4.48 15.49 -7.66
N GLU A 265 -5.64 14.90 -7.38
CA GLU A 265 -6.70 15.53 -6.57
C GLU A 265 -6.24 15.88 -5.15
N THR A 266 -5.53 14.97 -4.48
CA THR A 266 -5.00 15.22 -3.13
C THR A 266 -3.96 16.33 -3.16
N SER A 267 -3.07 16.35 -4.16
CA SER A 267 -2.11 17.43 -4.37
C SER A 267 -2.81 18.76 -4.62
N GLN A 268 -3.89 18.78 -5.41
CA GLN A 268 -4.69 19.99 -5.66
C GLN A 268 -5.38 20.50 -4.38
N ARG A 269 -6.00 19.61 -3.60
CA ARG A 269 -6.62 19.98 -2.30
C ARG A 269 -5.59 20.55 -1.33
N LEU A 270 -4.46 19.85 -1.15
CA LEU A 270 -3.37 20.33 -0.30
C LEU A 270 -2.90 21.73 -0.73
N ALA A 271 -2.83 21.94 -2.04
CA ALA A 271 -2.40 23.21 -2.58
C ALA A 271 -3.47 24.32 -2.41
N CYS A 272 -4.76 23.99 -2.29
CA CYS A 272 -5.84 24.95 -2.01
C CYS A 272 -5.97 25.28 -0.52
N ASP A 273 -5.66 24.33 0.37
CA ASP A 273 -5.91 24.45 1.81
C ASP A 273 -4.67 24.88 2.62
N ALA A 274 -3.48 24.90 2.01
CA ALA A 274 -2.22 25.21 2.67
C ALA A 274 -1.47 26.38 2.03
N SER A 275 -0.68 27.09 2.83
CA SER A 275 0.32 28.02 2.28
C SER A 275 1.35 27.25 1.47
N ARG A 276 1.57 27.64 0.22
CA ARG A 276 2.46 26.94 -0.71
C ARG A 276 3.68 27.79 -1.08
N VAL A 277 4.77 27.10 -1.39
CA VAL A 277 5.97 27.67 -2.02
C VAL A 277 6.18 26.86 -3.31
N LEU A 278 5.93 27.48 -4.47
CA LEU A 278 6.16 26.80 -5.75
C LEU A 278 7.66 26.78 -6.03
N MET A 279 8.20 25.58 -6.24
CA MET A 279 9.56 25.35 -6.72
C MET A 279 9.51 24.74 -8.11
N ARG A 280 10.03 25.43 -9.11
CA ARG A 280 10.09 24.93 -10.48
C ARG A 280 11.45 24.25 -10.71
N HIS A 281 11.42 22.99 -11.09
CA HIS A 281 12.62 22.23 -11.45
C HIS A 281 12.83 22.23 -12.97
N GLY A 282 14.09 22.32 -13.41
CA GLY A 282 14.49 22.15 -14.80
C GLY A 282 14.53 20.68 -15.21
N LEU A 283 14.81 20.41 -16.48
CA LEU A 283 14.92 19.04 -17.03
C LEU A 283 16.04 18.21 -16.38
N ASP A 284 16.99 18.86 -15.71
CA ASP A 284 18.09 18.27 -14.95
C ASP A 284 17.77 18.10 -13.45
N SER A 285 16.50 18.27 -13.06
CA SER A 285 16.02 18.25 -11.66
C SER A 285 16.58 19.35 -10.75
N ARG A 286 17.32 20.33 -11.29
CA ARG A 286 17.79 21.47 -10.51
C ARG A 286 16.67 22.48 -10.31
N VAL A 287 16.64 23.12 -9.15
CA VAL A 287 15.68 24.21 -8.88
C VAL A 287 16.05 25.41 -9.74
N VAL A 288 15.14 25.79 -10.63
CA VAL A 288 15.30 26.92 -11.54
C VAL A 288 14.63 28.17 -10.96
N GLU A 289 13.59 28.00 -10.15
CA GLU A 289 12.82 29.10 -9.58
C GLU A 289 12.16 28.70 -8.27
N VAL A 290 12.21 29.59 -7.27
CA VAL A 290 11.46 29.48 -6.02
C VAL A 290 10.61 30.73 -5.87
N SER A 291 9.29 30.54 -5.85
CA SER A 291 8.34 31.65 -5.66
C SER A 291 8.21 32.07 -4.20
N ALA A 292 7.71 33.27 -3.97
CA ALA A 292 7.31 33.71 -2.64
C ALA A 292 6.15 32.85 -2.11
N ARG A 293 6.07 32.70 -0.79
CA ARG A 293 5.00 31.97 -0.11
C ARG A 293 3.64 32.61 -0.45
N THR A 294 2.74 31.81 -1.01
CA THR A 294 1.39 32.22 -1.39
C THR A 294 0.36 31.45 -0.56
N ARG A 295 -0.78 32.07 -0.29
CA ARG A 295 -1.92 31.46 0.41
C ARG A 295 -3.01 31.13 -0.58
#